data_AF-A0A9P9XLY6-F1
#
_entry.id   AF-A0A9P9XLY6-F1
#
_cell.length_a   1.000
_cell.length_b   1.000
_cell.length_c   1.000
_cell.angle_alpha   90.00
_cell.angle_beta   90.00
_cell.angle_gamma   90.00
#
_symmetry.space_group_name_H-M   'P 1'
#
loop_
_entity.id
_entity.type
_entity.pdbx_description
1 polymer ?
#
loop_
_entity_poly.entity_id
_entity_poly.type
_entity_poly.pdbx_seq_one_letter_code
_entity_poly.pdbx_strand_id
1 'polypeptide(L)'
;MERPLRIVDFGLSAPAHWSVTEYEKYKALIREKLESSPRLLTSRSFDLDQIYDHLHLHTEAEAMAHFISSSEHIADRRLGTDASQYVLFLDFGGHSMNGCLYYVRRAGGKTALFRVGDPIATVGGGGMWEASVGDFCTNHTTSDNGKVSSQEFSYLLRNEFLREFRTRLIALGNNNPFKEESPNEFKSQFEDIDLTIAKPAKYSSISKRFHVNIPIHDLTKMFKKAFLQPLLEAERGIRNLEAELASSQKDIRGRIVVSGGGAKNQRVKYYLFKFVETVFQNTVSPPIVYLDQNPETPNESFNTAKGAGLATAKAHQTIQNYIKNGAAFGIQVQRGRGGGGDEEWDDFAAMILANNVSQANVQEHRQLCRVLFY
;
A
#
# COMPACT_ATOMS: atom_id res chain seq x y z
N MET A 1 6.78 25.10 33.18
CA MET A 1 7.50 24.99 31.90
C MET A 1 7.36 23.56 31.43
N GLU A 2 6.58 23.33 30.36
CA GLU A 2 6.52 22.02 29.71
C GLU A 2 7.86 21.72 29.05
N ARG A 3 8.38 20.50 29.25
CA ARG A 3 9.57 20.05 28.52
C ARG A 3 9.19 19.93 27.03
N PRO A 4 10.03 20.42 26.11
CA PRO A 4 9.76 20.26 24.68
C PRO A 4 9.67 18.78 24.33
N LEU A 5 8.71 18.43 23.47
CA LEU A 5 8.54 17.08 22.96
C LEU A 5 9.79 16.67 22.17
N ARG A 6 10.27 15.45 22.43
CA ARG A 6 11.41 14.82 21.76
C ARG A 6 10.87 13.78 20.78
N ILE A 7 11.29 13.86 19.51
CA ILE A 7 11.09 12.75 18.59
C ILE A 7 12.14 11.69 18.93
N VAL A 8 11.70 10.45 19.12
CA VAL A 8 12.57 9.33 19.53
C VAL A 8 12.72 8.27 18.44
N ASP A 9 11.70 8.07 17.61
CA ASP A 9 11.71 7.13 16.49
C ASP A 9 10.98 7.72 15.28
N PHE A 10 11.33 7.24 14.09
CA PHE A 10 10.70 7.60 12.82
C PHE A 10 10.20 6.37 12.07
N GLY A 11 8.94 6.42 11.66
CA GLY A 11 8.35 5.47 10.73
C GLY A 11 8.24 6.04 9.34
N LEU A 12 8.85 5.39 8.36
CA LEU A 12 8.71 5.75 6.95
C LEU A 12 8.11 4.57 6.19
N SER A 13 7.09 4.86 5.39
CA SER A 13 6.58 3.89 4.43
C SER A 13 7.44 3.89 3.18
N ALA A 14 7.79 2.72 2.69
CA ALA A 14 8.53 2.53 1.46
C ALA A 14 7.86 1.48 0.57
N PRO A 15 7.98 1.58 -0.77
CA PRO A 15 7.58 0.52 -1.66
C PRO A 15 8.35 -0.77 -1.37
N ALA A 16 7.69 -1.92 -1.48
CA ALA A 16 8.36 -3.18 -1.16
C ALA A 16 9.36 -3.66 -2.22
N HIS A 17 9.40 -3.01 -3.39
CA HIS A 17 10.35 -3.29 -4.46
C HIS A 17 11.68 -2.54 -4.32
N TRP A 18 11.84 -1.70 -3.30
CA TRP A 18 13.11 -1.03 -3.06
C TRP A 18 14.20 -2.03 -2.73
N SER A 19 15.31 -1.92 -3.45
CA SER A 19 16.55 -2.61 -3.17
C SER A 19 17.25 -2.01 -1.95
N VAL A 20 18.19 -2.77 -1.37
CA VAL A 20 19.09 -2.28 -0.31
C VAL A 20 19.77 -0.98 -0.73
N THR A 21 20.14 -0.84 -2.01
CA THR A 21 20.77 0.38 -2.53
C THR A 21 19.84 1.59 -2.49
N GLU A 22 18.55 1.42 -2.82
CA GLU A 22 17.57 2.51 -2.74
C GLU A 22 17.31 2.91 -1.29
N TYR A 23 17.23 1.94 -0.38
CA TYR A 23 17.13 2.19 1.05
C TYR A 23 18.31 3.01 1.57
N GLU A 24 19.55 2.64 1.23
CA GLU A 24 20.74 3.37 1.68
C GLU A 24 20.83 4.78 1.09
N LYS A 25 20.43 4.97 -0.18
CA LYS A 25 20.33 6.31 -0.78
C LYS A 25 19.32 7.19 -0.04
N TYR A 26 18.16 6.62 0.32
CA TYR A 26 17.13 7.37 1.03
C TYR A 26 17.57 7.72 2.46
N LYS A 27 18.21 6.78 3.16
CA LYS A 27 18.86 6.99 4.46
C LYS A 27 19.90 8.12 4.42
N ALA A 28 20.73 8.17 3.39
CA ALA A 28 21.72 9.22 3.21
C ALA A 28 21.06 10.60 3.02
N LEU A 29 19.98 10.66 2.23
CA LEU A 29 19.23 11.91 2.01
C LEU A 29 18.56 12.41 3.30
N ILE A 30 17.99 11.52 4.12
CA ILE A 30 17.42 11.89 5.42
C ILE A 30 18.50 12.49 6.32
N ARG A 31 19.67 11.83 6.40
CA ARG A 31 20.81 12.31 7.18
C ARG A 31 21.24 13.71 6.74
N GLU A 32 21.47 13.91 5.44
CA GLU A 32 21.83 15.21 4.86
C GLU A 32 20.82 16.31 5.24
N LYS A 33 19.52 16.03 5.14
CA LYS A 33 18.48 17.02 5.45
C LYS A 33 18.36 17.32 6.94
N LEU A 34 18.58 16.34 7.80
CA LEU A 34 18.59 16.56 9.24
C LEU A 34 19.83 17.32 9.68
N GLU A 35 21.01 16.98 9.14
CA GLU A 35 22.27 17.70 9.34
C GLU A 35 22.18 19.17 8.90
N SER A 36 21.55 19.43 7.75
CA SER A 36 21.42 20.79 7.20
C SER A 36 20.36 21.66 7.88
N SER A 37 19.58 21.13 8.85
CA SER A 37 18.44 21.82 9.46
C SER A 37 18.67 22.15 10.94
N PRO A 38 19.05 23.40 11.26
CA PRO A 38 19.28 23.84 12.64
C PRO A 38 18.05 23.64 13.54
N ARG A 39 16.82 23.75 12.99
CA ARG A 39 15.56 23.63 13.74
C ARG A 39 15.23 22.19 14.16
N LEU A 40 15.70 21.20 13.42
CA LEU A 40 15.46 19.79 13.74
C LEU A 40 16.50 19.29 14.74
N LEU A 41 17.73 19.83 14.68
CA LEU A 41 18.84 19.54 15.60
C LEU A 41 18.82 20.34 16.91
N THR A 42 18.01 21.40 17.03
CA THR A 42 17.91 22.22 18.27
C THR A 42 17.29 21.51 19.46
N SER A 43 16.75 20.32 19.25
CA SER A 43 16.30 19.47 20.34
C SER A 43 17.39 18.44 20.58
N ARG A 44 17.71 18.12 21.84
CA ARG A 44 18.63 17.04 22.25
C ARG A 44 18.13 15.64 21.82
N SER A 45 17.58 15.53 20.63
CA SER A 45 16.64 14.50 20.20
C SER A 45 17.33 13.36 19.49
N PHE A 46 18.43 13.62 18.80
CA PHE A 46 19.13 12.63 17.99
C PHE A 46 20.63 12.71 18.22
N ASP A 47 21.21 11.56 18.56
CA ASP A 47 22.57 11.27 18.11
C ASP A 47 22.44 10.91 16.63
N LEU A 48 22.97 11.76 15.75
CA LEU A 48 22.90 11.53 14.29
C LEU A 48 23.58 10.23 13.88
N ASP A 49 24.52 9.74 14.69
CA ASP A 49 25.20 8.47 14.43
C ASP A 49 24.32 7.25 14.78
N GLN A 50 23.28 7.44 15.62
CA GLN A 50 22.31 6.40 16.00
C GLN A 50 20.95 6.55 15.32
N ILE A 51 20.79 7.53 14.42
CA ILE A 51 19.48 7.81 13.82
C ILE A 51 18.89 6.62 13.06
N TYR A 52 19.75 5.76 12.52
CA TYR A 52 19.33 4.57 11.80
C TYR A 52 18.80 3.47 12.71
N ASP A 53 19.19 3.45 13.98
CA ASP A 53 18.62 2.56 14.99
C ASP A 53 17.18 2.96 15.35
N HIS A 54 16.85 4.23 15.09
CA HIS A 54 15.54 4.85 15.32
C HIS A 54 14.70 4.99 14.05
N LEU A 55 15.20 4.53 12.90
CA LEU A 55 14.52 4.60 11.62
C LEU A 55 13.90 3.24 11.27
N HIS A 56 12.57 3.20 11.27
CA HIS A 56 11.79 2.03 10.92
C HIS A 56 11.19 2.21 9.53
N LEU A 57 11.53 1.28 8.64
CA LEU A 57 10.98 1.20 7.30
C LEU A 57 9.87 0.17 7.28
N HIS A 58 8.68 0.62 6.92
CA HIS A 58 7.49 -0.22 6.78
C HIS A 58 7.11 -0.28 5.32
N THR A 59 6.60 -1.42 4.85
CA THR A 59 6.02 -1.43 3.50
C THR A 59 4.75 -0.57 3.47
N GLU A 60 4.41 0.03 2.33
CA GLU A 60 3.16 0.80 2.21
C GLU A 60 1.92 -0.05 2.54
N ALA A 61 1.92 -1.34 2.17
CA ALA A 61 0.87 -2.28 2.51
C ALA A 61 0.78 -2.56 4.02
N GLU A 62 1.91 -2.68 4.72
CA GLU A 62 1.97 -2.81 6.18
C GLU A 62 1.45 -1.56 6.87
N ALA A 63 1.92 -0.37 6.46
CA ALA A 63 1.44 0.89 6.99
C ALA A 63 -0.09 1.03 6.83
N MET A 64 -0.63 0.67 5.67
CA MET A 64 -2.07 0.64 5.44
C MET A 64 -2.81 -0.32 6.39
N ALA A 65 -2.30 -1.56 6.53
CA ALA A 65 -2.89 -2.55 7.43
C ALA A 65 -2.92 -2.06 8.89
N HIS A 66 -1.83 -1.43 9.35
CA HIS A 66 -1.72 -0.83 10.68
C HIS A 66 -2.68 0.33 10.90
N PHE A 67 -2.87 1.20 9.90
CA PHE A 67 -3.85 2.29 9.98
C PHE A 67 -5.28 1.77 10.09
N ILE A 68 -5.65 0.81 9.24
CA ILE A 68 -7.01 0.24 9.24
C ILE A 68 -7.29 -0.50 10.56
N SER A 69 -6.27 -1.13 11.12
CA SER A 69 -6.37 -1.89 12.37
C SER A 69 -6.13 -1.03 13.62
N SER A 70 -6.07 0.29 13.48
CA SER A 70 -5.67 1.21 14.57
C SER A 70 -6.76 1.46 15.60
N SER A 71 -8.03 1.33 15.21
CA SER A 71 -9.18 1.44 16.10
C SER A 71 -10.27 0.46 15.68
N GLU A 72 -11.06 0.02 16.66
CA GLU A 72 -12.19 -0.87 16.43
C GLU A 72 -13.18 -0.28 15.42
N HIS A 73 -13.46 1.03 15.51
CA HIS A 73 -14.36 1.72 14.59
C HIS A 73 -13.89 1.66 13.12
N ILE A 74 -12.59 1.91 12.87
CA ILE A 74 -12.04 1.85 11.50
C ILE A 74 -12.02 0.40 11.01
N ALA A 75 -11.58 -0.52 11.87
CA ALA A 75 -11.51 -1.94 11.55
C ALA A 75 -12.90 -2.53 11.25
N ASP A 76 -13.93 -2.22 12.02
CA ASP A 76 -15.30 -2.69 11.77
C ASP A 76 -15.84 -2.19 10.44
N ARG A 77 -15.59 -0.91 10.12
CA ARG A 77 -16.07 -0.33 8.87
C ARG A 77 -15.40 -0.95 7.64
N ARG A 78 -14.10 -1.26 7.71
CA ARG A 78 -13.30 -1.67 6.55
C ARG A 78 -13.08 -3.18 6.46
N LEU A 79 -12.93 -3.84 7.60
CA LEU A 79 -12.68 -5.28 7.76
C LEU A 79 -13.88 -6.06 8.30
N GLY A 80 -15.00 -5.40 8.62
CA GLY A 80 -16.17 -6.05 9.23
C GLY A 80 -15.87 -6.66 10.61
N THR A 81 -16.80 -7.45 11.14
CA THR A 81 -16.75 -7.96 12.52
C THR A 81 -16.25 -9.41 12.64
N ASP A 82 -15.74 -10.00 11.56
CA ASP A 82 -15.26 -11.39 11.57
C ASP A 82 -14.05 -11.54 12.52
N ALA A 83 -14.11 -12.54 13.40
CA ALA A 83 -13.07 -12.81 14.41
C ALA A 83 -11.75 -13.30 13.78
N SER A 84 -11.81 -13.95 12.62
CA SER A 84 -10.65 -14.42 11.88
C SER A 84 -10.93 -14.38 10.37
N GLN A 85 -10.01 -13.81 9.60
CA GLN A 85 -10.21 -13.56 8.17
C GLN A 85 -8.88 -13.37 7.44
N TYR A 86 -8.84 -13.67 6.14
CA TYR A 86 -7.75 -13.24 5.26
C TYR A 86 -8.08 -11.91 4.61
N VAL A 87 -7.13 -10.99 4.60
CA VAL A 87 -7.28 -9.66 4.03
C VAL A 87 -6.12 -9.37 3.09
N LEU A 88 -6.44 -9.23 1.81
CA LEU A 88 -5.51 -8.75 0.79
C LEU A 88 -5.58 -7.23 0.72
N PHE A 89 -4.48 -6.56 1.07
CA PHE A 89 -4.31 -5.13 0.91
C PHE A 89 -3.65 -4.83 -0.43
N LEU A 90 -4.23 -3.92 -1.22
CA LEU A 90 -3.70 -3.46 -2.51
C LEU A 90 -3.73 -1.92 -2.53
N ASP A 91 -2.57 -1.30 -2.69
CA ASP A 91 -2.38 0.15 -2.81
C ASP A 91 -1.85 0.50 -4.19
N PHE A 92 -2.71 1.08 -5.03
CA PHE A 92 -2.34 1.57 -6.36
C PHE A 92 -1.94 3.04 -6.25
N GLY A 93 -0.63 3.30 -6.20
CA GLY A 93 -0.06 4.63 -6.16
C GLY A 93 0.13 5.30 -7.53
N GLY A 94 0.92 6.38 -7.52
CA GLY A 94 1.33 7.07 -8.74
C GLY A 94 2.49 6.37 -9.47
N HIS A 95 3.43 5.82 -8.71
CA HIS A 95 4.68 5.25 -9.24
C HIS A 95 4.83 3.75 -9.01
N SER A 96 4.06 3.20 -8.07
CA SER A 96 4.02 1.76 -7.81
C SER A 96 2.63 1.30 -7.40
N MET A 97 2.40 0.00 -7.55
CA MET A 97 1.40 -0.72 -6.77
C MET A 97 2.11 -1.55 -5.71
N ASN A 98 1.61 -1.48 -4.47
CA ASN A 98 2.09 -2.27 -3.34
C ASN A 98 0.93 -3.10 -2.77
N GLY A 99 1.20 -4.27 -2.23
CA GLY A 99 0.16 -5.09 -1.62
C GLY A 99 0.72 -6.17 -0.73
N CYS A 100 -0.14 -6.80 0.06
CA CYS A 100 0.25 -7.93 0.89
C CYS A 100 -0.99 -8.64 1.44
N LEU A 101 -0.90 -9.96 1.56
CA LEU A 101 -1.92 -10.80 2.20
C LEU A 101 -1.63 -10.93 3.69
N TYR A 102 -2.66 -10.72 4.51
CA TYR A 102 -2.60 -10.91 5.95
C TYR A 102 -3.71 -11.83 6.42
N TYR A 103 -3.41 -12.64 7.43
CA TYR A 103 -4.40 -13.25 8.30
C TYR A 103 -4.65 -12.30 9.47
N VAL A 104 -5.90 -11.94 9.67
CA VAL A 104 -6.32 -10.94 10.66
C VAL A 104 -7.16 -11.63 11.72
N ARG A 105 -6.75 -11.49 12.98
CA ARG A 105 -7.53 -11.96 14.13
C ARG A 105 -8.01 -10.80 14.97
N ARG A 106 -9.27 -10.87 15.40
CA ARG A 106 -9.93 -9.83 16.19
C ARG A 106 -10.46 -10.42 17.48
N ALA A 107 -10.11 -9.81 18.61
CA ALA A 107 -10.57 -10.21 19.93
C ALA A 107 -10.52 -9.02 20.91
N GLY A 108 -11.60 -8.82 21.68
CA GLY A 108 -11.66 -7.80 22.74
C GLY A 108 -11.33 -6.38 22.26
N GLY A 109 -11.88 -5.96 21.12
CA GLY A 109 -11.63 -4.64 20.51
C GLY A 109 -10.23 -4.45 19.92
N LYS A 110 -9.39 -5.50 19.91
CA LYS A 110 -8.04 -5.48 19.34
C LYS A 110 -7.98 -6.26 18.03
N THR A 111 -7.02 -5.88 17.19
CA THR A 111 -6.75 -6.50 15.90
C THR A 111 -5.27 -6.89 15.82
N ALA A 112 -5.02 -8.17 15.57
CA ALA A 112 -3.71 -8.74 15.29
C ALA A 112 -3.58 -9.03 13.79
N LEU A 113 -2.41 -8.75 13.23
CA LEU A 113 -2.09 -8.89 11.82
C LEU A 113 -0.94 -9.87 11.68
N PHE A 114 -1.14 -10.94 10.92
CA PHE A 114 -0.12 -11.94 10.60
C PHE A 114 0.10 -11.93 9.10
N ARG A 115 1.32 -11.62 8.67
CA ARG A 115 1.65 -11.61 7.24
C ARG A 115 1.69 -13.05 6.72
N VAL A 116 0.95 -13.35 5.65
CA VAL A 116 0.80 -14.72 5.11
C VAL A 116 1.81 -15.03 4.01
N GLY A 117 2.37 -13.99 3.37
CA GLY A 117 3.38 -14.17 2.33
C GLY A 117 4.22 -12.92 2.10
N ASP A 118 5.05 -12.96 1.06
CA ASP A 118 5.88 -11.83 0.70
C ASP A 118 5.04 -10.64 0.22
N PRO A 119 5.46 -9.39 0.51
CA PRO A 119 4.84 -8.22 -0.05
C PRO A 119 4.88 -8.22 -1.59
N ILE A 120 3.77 -7.80 -2.19
CA ILE A 120 3.64 -7.51 -3.61
C ILE A 120 4.12 -6.09 -3.85
N ALA A 121 5.01 -5.89 -4.82
CA ALA A 121 5.34 -4.54 -5.28
C ALA A 121 5.76 -4.55 -6.73
N THR A 122 5.24 -3.58 -7.48
CA THR A 122 5.65 -3.35 -8.87
C THR A 122 5.63 -1.86 -9.21
N VAL A 123 6.51 -1.46 -10.12
CA VAL A 123 6.50 -0.14 -10.73
C VAL A 123 5.30 0.00 -11.66
N GLY A 124 4.71 1.19 -11.70
CA GLY A 124 3.54 1.53 -12.50
C GLY A 124 2.52 2.34 -11.71
N GLY A 125 1.49 2.86 -12.38
CA GLY A 125 0.40 3.58 -11.73
C GLY A 125 0.09 4.94 -12.35
N GLY A 126 -0.72 5.73 -11.62
CA GLY A 126 -1.33 6.94 -12.15
C GLY A 126 -0.33 8.01 -12.61
N GLY A 127 0.77 8.18 -11.88
CA GLY A 127 1.83 9.14 -12.23
C GLY A 127 2.58 8.75 -13.50
N MET A 128 2.80 7.45 -13.75
CA MET A 128 3.38 6.97 -15.01
C MET A 128 2.43 7.18 -16.20
N TRP A 129 1.12 7.03 -15.96
CA TRP A 129 0.09 7.32 -16.97
C TRP A 129 0.06 8.80 -17.32
N GLU A 130 0.01 9.67 -16.29
CA GLU A 130 0.06 11.12 -16.46
C GLU A 130 1.35 11.59 -17.12
N ALA A 131 2.50 11.01 -16.79
CA ALA A 131 3.75 11.31 -17.48
C ALA A 131 3.64 11.03 -18.99
N SER A 132 3.11 9.87 -19.36
CA SER A 132 2.92 9.50 -20.78
C SER A 132 1.95 10.45 -21.48
N VAL A 133 0.86 10.87 -20.82
CA VAL A 133 -0.08 11.87 -21.34
C VAL A 133 0.60 13.23 -21.51
N GLY A 134 1.40 13.67 -20.54
CA GLY A 134 2.15 14.91 -20.62
C GLY A 134 3.15 14.92 -21.78
N ASP A 135 3.81 13.79 -22.03
CA ASP A 135 4.74 13.63 -23.15
C ASP A 135 3.98 13.61 -24.48
N PHE A 136 2.78 13.01 -24.53
CA PHE A 136 1.91 13.08 -25.69
C PHE A 136 1.50 14.53 -26.00
N CYS A 137 1.02 15.28 -24.99
CA CYS A 137 0.63 16.68 -25.14
C CYS A 137 1.81 17.53 -25.65
N THR A 138 3.01 17.31 -25.12
CA THR A 138 4.22 18.05 -25.55
C THR A 138 4.46 17.95 -27.06
N ASN A 139 4.15 16.81 -27.67
CA ASN A 139 4.43 16.54 -29.07
C ASN A 139 3.27 16.87 -30.04
N HIS A 140 2.05 16.96 -29.52
CA HIS A 140 0.82 17.05 -30.32
C HIS A 140 -0.02 18.31 -30.06
N THR A 141 0.44 19.22 -29.19
CA THR A 141 -0.29 20.46 -28.92
C THR A 141 -0.39 21.34 -30.16
N THR A 142 -1.61 21.78 -30.44
CA THR A 142 -1.90 22.87 -31.35
C THR A 142 -2.41 24.07 -30.57
N SER A 143 -2.26 25.24 -31.16
CA SER A 143 -2.80 26.49 -30.66
C SER A 143 -3.66 27.14 -31.74
N ASP A 144 -4.34 28.24 -31.41
CA ASP A 144 -5.12 29.02 -32.38
C ASP A 144 -4.29 29.44 -33.61
N ASN A 145 -2.96 29.51 -33.48
CA ASN A 145 -2.03 29.91 -34.54
C ASN A 145 -1.30 28.72 -35.21
N GLY A 146 -1.73 27.48 -34.95
CA GLY A 146 -1.14 26.27 -35.52
C GLY A 146 -0.36 25.44 -34.50
N LYS A 147 0.46 24.50 -35.02
CA LYS A 147 1.19 23.52 -34.20
C LYS A 147 2.21 24.21 -33.29
N VAL A 148 2.20 23.85 -32.01
CA VAL A 148 3.18 24.31 -31.03
C VAL A 148 4.42 23.43 -31.11
N SER A 149 5.59 24.04 -31.24
CA SER A 149 6.85 23.27 -31.23
C SER A 149 7.16 22.75 -29.82
N SER A 150 7.91 21.65 -29.72
CA SER A 150 8.35 21.10 -28.43
C SER A 150 9.17 22.09 -27.59
N GLN A 151 9.89 23.02 -28.24
CA GLN A 151 10.70 24.05 -27.59
C GLN A 151 9.83 25.19 -27.02
N GLU A 152 8.70 25.47 -27.66
CA GLU A 152 7.72 26.44 -27.18
C GLU A 152 6.90 25.83 -26.03
N PHE A 153 6.64 24.52 -26.07
CA PHE A 153 5.88 23.81 -25.04
C PHE A 153 6.57 23.83 -23.67
N SER A 154 6.04 24.66 -22.76
CA SER A 154 6.60 24.83 -21.42
C SER A 154 5.97 23.89 -20.38
N TYR A 155 6.63 23.77 -19.23
CA TYR A 155 6.07 23.09 -18.05
C TYR A 155 4.73 23.69 -17.58
N LEU A 156 4.47 24.97 -17.86
CA LEU A 156 3.20 25.61 -17.54
C LEU A 156 2.06 25.02 -18.38
N LEU A 157 2.27 24.86 -19.69
CA LEU A 157 1.29 24.19 -20.56
C LEU A 157 1.11 22.73 -20.14
N ARG A 158 2.21 22.02 -19.85
CA ARG A 158 2.16 20.63 -19.36
C ARG A 158 1.26 20.52 -18.13
N ASN A 159 1.46 21.37 -17.13
CA ASN A 159 0.71 21.34 -15.89
C ASN A 159 -0.79 21.64 -16.11
N GLU A 160 -1.11 22.60 -16.97
CA GLU A 160 -2.50 22.92 -17.31
C GLU A 160 -3.20 21.78 -18.06
N PHE A 161 -2.52 21.16 -19.04
CA PHE A 161 -3.06 19.98 -19.73
C PHE A 161 -3.26 18.78 -18.79
N LEU A 162 -2.31 18.50 -17.89
CA LEU A 162 -2.47 17.44 -16.90
C LEU A 162 -3.60 17.73 -15.91
N ARG A 163 -3.79 19.00 -15.53
CA ARG A 163 -4.93 19.41 -14.70
C ARG A 163 -6.25 19.17 -15.43
N GLU A 164 -6.35 19.60 -16.69
CA GLU A 164 -7.54 19.39 -17.52
C GLU A 164 -7.83 17.90 -17.73
N PHE A 165 -6.78 17.11 -17.99
CA PHE A 165 -6.89 15.66 -18.11
C PHE A 165 -7.47 15.01 -16.85
N ARG A 166 -6.97 15.38 -15.66
CA ARG A 166 -7.53 14.89 -14.38
C ARG A 166 -8.99 15.31 -14.21
N THR A 167 -9.33 16.56 -14.52
CA THR A 167 -10.73 17.04 -14.49
C THR A 167 -11.61 16.21 -15.41
N ARG A 168 -11.13 15.90 -16.63
CA ARG A 168 -11.88 15.08 -17.59
C ARG A 168 -12.06 13.65 -17.08
N LEU A 169 -11.03 13.04 -16.49
CA LEU A 169 -11.14 11.71 -15.86
C LEU A 169 -12.16 11.70 -14.71
N ILE A 170 -12.17 12.74 -13.86
CA ILE A 170 -13.16 12.87 -12.78
C ILE A 170 -14.56 13.06 -13.36
N ALA A 171 -14.74 13.92 -14.36
CA ALA A 171 -16.03 14.14 -15.01
C ALA A 171 -16.56 12.87 -15.67
N LEU A 172 -15.69 12.10 -16.34
CA LEU A 172 -16.03 10.78 -16.89
C LEU A 172 -16.42 9.80 -15.79
N GLY A 173 -15.81 9.89 -14.60
CA GLY A 173 -16.15 9.07 -13.45
C GLY A 173 -17.35 9.55 -12.62
N ASN A 174 -17.85 10.78 -12.82
CA ASN A 174 -18.93 11.41 -12.04
C ASN A 174 -20.24 11.55 -12.83
N ASN A 175 -20.18 11.89 -14.13
CA ASN A 175 -21.38 12.11 -14.95
C ASN A 175 -22.04 10.79 -15.36
N ASN A 176 -21.23 9.77 -15.57
CA ASN A 176 -21.60 8.40 -15.40
C ASN A 176 -20.66 7.91 -14.29
N PRO A 177 -21.04 7.86 -12.99
CA PRO A 177 -20.39 6.86 -12.15
C PRO A 177 -20.49 5.60 -13.00
N PHE A 178 -19.37 4.96 -13.35
CA PHE A 178 -19.41 3.68 -14.06
C PHE A 178 -20.36 2.83 -13.23
N LYS A 179 -21.63 2.78 -13.65
CA LYS A 179 -22.66 2.08 -12.93
C LYS A 179 -22.19 0.64 -13.01
N GLU A 180 -22.67 -0.19 -12.12
CA GLU A 180 -22.62 -1.64 -12.32
C GLU A 180 -23.45 -1.97 -13.58
N GLU A 181 -22.96 -1.54 -14.75
CA GLU A 181 -23.50 -1.87 -16.05
C GLU A 181 -23.07 -3.29 -16.31
N SER A 182 -24.02 -4.04 -16.85
CA SER A 182 -23.97 -5.49 -16.89
C SER A 182 -22.60 -5.98 -17.42
N PRO A 183 -22.15 -7.18 -17.02
CA PRO A 183 -20.92 -7.82 -17.50
C PRO A 183 -20.68 -7.76 -19.02
N ASN A 184 -21.71 -7.50 -19.82
CA ASN A 184 -21.71 -7.51 -21.27
C ASN A 184 -21.53 -6.11 -21.93
N GLU A 185 -21.49 -5.02 -21.16
CA GLU A 185 -21.35 -3.64 -21.69
C GLU A 185 -19.98 -3.00 -21.45
N PHE A 186 -19.02 -3.73 -20.83
CA PHE A 186 -17.63 -3.29 -20.80
C PHE A 186 -16.98 -3.47 -22.18
N LYS A 187 -17.36 -2.60 -23.11
CA LYS A 187 -16.61 -2.32 -24.31
C LYS A 187 -15.34 -1.59 -23.90
N SER A 188 -14.35 -2.35 -23.44
CA SER A 188 -12.91 -2.35 -23.74
C SER A 188 -12.24 -1.16 -24.44
N GLN A 189 -12.77 0.06 -24.37
CA GLN A 189 -12.36 1.19 -25.19
C GLN A 189 -12.33 2.45 -24.32
N PHE A 190 -11.19 3.14 -24.34
CA PHE A 190 -11.17 4.55 -23.98
C PHE A 190 -12.03 5.32 -24.98
N GLU A 191 -12.43 6.53 -24.67
CA GLU A 191 -12.88 7.45 -25.72
C GLU A 191 -11.70 8.35 -26.08
N ASP A 192 -11.77 8.96 -27.25
CA ASP A 192 -10.90 10.07 -27.57
C ASP A 192 -11.07 11.15 -26.50
N ILE A 193 -9.95 11.71 -26.04
CA ILE A 193 -9.98 12.80 -25.06
C ILE A 193 -9.53 14.08 -25.74
N ASP A 194 -10.46 14.99 -25.89
CA ASP A 194 -10.18 16.38 -26.26
C ASP A 194 -9.84 17.19 -25.01
N LEU A 195 -8.61 17.69 -24.96
CA LEU A 195 -8.14 18.62 -23.95
C LEU A 195 -8.05 20.01 -24.55
N THR A 196 -8.69 20.98 -23.90
CA THR A 196 -8.61 22.39 -24.26
C THR A 196 -8.25 23.20 -23.04
N ILE A 197 -7.18 23.99 -23.14
CA ILE A 197 -6.75 24.88 -22.06
C ILE A 197 -6.68 26.32 -22.55
N ALA A 198 -6.97 27.26 -21.66
CA ALA A 198 -6.68 28.66 -21.87
C ALA A 198 -5.17 28.93 -21.66
N LYS A 199 -4.67 30.00 -22.26
CA LYS A 199 -3.29 30.46 -22.05
C LYS A 199 -3.00 30.66 -20.56
N PRO A 200 -1.96 30.01 -19.99
CA PRO A 200 -1.53 30.28 -18.62
C PRO A 200 -1.07 31.75 -18.46
N ALA A 201 -1.36 32.37 -17.31
CA ALA A 201 -1.09 33.80 -17.09
C ALA A 201 0.38 34.22 -17.30
N LYS A 202 1.32 33.31 -17.02
CA LYS A 202 2.78 33.53 -17.15
C LYS A 202 3.37 32.97 -18.46
N TYR A 203 2.53 32.49 -19.38
CA TYR A 203 2.99 31.92 -20.64
C TYR A 203 3.01 33.00 -21.73
N SER A 204 4.20 33.22 -22.29
CA SER A 204 4.41 34.20 -23.36
C SER A 204 4.05 33.59 -24.71
N SER A 205 2.80 33.78 -25.14
CA SER A 205 2.32 33.41 -26.47
C SER A 205 1.17 34.33 -26.89
N ILE A 206 1.05 34.56 -28.20
CA ILE A 206 -0.05 35.29 -28.83
C ILE A 206 -1.33 34.44 -28.84
N SER A 207 -1.18 33.11 -28.88
CA SER A 207 -2.29 32.16 -28.87
C SER A 207 -3.07 32.25 -27.54
N LYS A 208 -4.40 32.23 -27.61
CA LYS A 208 -5.27 32.34 -26.42
C LYS A 208 -5.66 30.97 -25.88
N ARG A 209 -5.68 29.95 -26.75
CA ARG A 209 -6.03 28.58 -26.41
C ARG A 209 -5.04 27.58 -27.00
N PHE A 210 -5.00 26.43 -26.34
CA PHE A 210 -4.19 25.27 -26.72
C PHE A 210 -5.06 24.03 -26.66
N HIS A 211 -4.87 23.15 -27.63
CA HIS A 211 -5.71 21.99 -27.86
C HIS A 211 -4.86 20.74 -28.11
N VAL A 212 -5.31 19.62 -27.58
CA VAL A 212 -4.77 18.28 -27.87
C VAL A 212 -5.95 17.32 -27.95
N ASN A 213 -6.07 16.59 -29.05
CA ASN A 213 -6.89 15.39 -29.12
C ASN A 213 -5.98 14.19 -28.84
N ILE A 214 -6.33 13.39 -27.82
CA ILE A 214 -5.66 12.14 -27.51
C ILE A 214 -6.53 11.00 -28.03
N PRO A 215 -6.14 10.32 -29.11
CA PRO A 215 -6.90 9.20 -29.63
C PRO A 215 -7.01 8.06 -28.61
N ILE A 216 -8.14 7.37 -28.63
CA ILE A 216 -8.44 6.16 -27.85
C ILE A 216 -7.27 5.18 -27.84
N HIS A 217 -6.69 4.91 -29.01
CA HIS A 217 -5.63 3.93 -29.17
C HIS A 217 -4.39 4.31 -28.35
N ASP A 218 -3.97 5.57 -28.42
CA ASP A 218 -2.83 6.07 -27.67
C ASP A 218 -3.12 6.14 -26.18
N LEU A 219 -4.32 6.59 -25.80
CA LEU A 219 -4.73 6.62 -24.40
C LEU A 219 -4.76 5.23 -23.77
N THR A 220 -5.25 4.23 -24.52
CA THR A 220 -5.23 2.82 -24.13
C THR A 220 -3.80 2.31 -23.95
N LYS A 221 -2.92 2.61 -24.91
CA LYS A 221 -1.51 2.20 -24.86
C LYS A 221 -0.79 2.81 -23.65
N MET A 222 -1.02 4.10 -23.38
CA MET A 222 -0.47 4.81 -22.23
C MET A 222 -0.99 4.24 -20.90
N PHE A 223 -2.29 3.90 -20.82
CA PHE A 223 -2.85 3.25 -19.64
C PHE A 223 -2.26 1.86 -19.42
N LYS A 224 -2.18 1.02 -20.46
CA LYS A 224 -1.58 -0.32 -20.36
C LYS A 224 -0.12 -0.25 -19.92
N LYS A 225 0.65 0.68 -20.49
CA LYS A 225 2.04 0.92 -20.08
C LYS A 225 2.16 1.23 -18.58
N ALA A 226 1.19 1.94 -18.01
CA ALA A 226 1.20 2.35 -16.62
C ALA A 226 0.61 1.31 -15.66
N PHE A 227 -0.47 0.62 -16.03
CA PHE A 227 -1.27 -0.20 -15.10
C PHE A 227 -1.25 -1.70 -15.37
N LEU A 228 -0.77 -2.18 -16.53
CA LEU A 228 -0.85 -3.60 -16.85
C LEU A 228 -0.12 -4.45 -15.80
N GLN A 229 1.14 -4.14 -15.51
CA GLN A 229 1.90 -4.90 -14.51
C GLN A 229 1.28 -4.78 -13.10
N PRO A 230 0.93 -3.59 -12.59
CA PRO A 230 0.13 -3.46 -11.37
C PRO A 230 -1.12 -4.34 -11.31
N LEU A 231 -1.90 -4.42 -12.39
CA LEU A 231 -3.12 -5.22 -12.43
C LEU A 231 -2.78 -6.72 -12.39
N LEU A 232 -1.78 -7.18 -13.13
CA LEU A 232 -1.34 -8.59 -13.13
C LEU A 232 -0.80 -9.04 -11.76
N GLU A 233 -0.09 -8.16 -11.05
CA GLU A 233 0.36 -8.43 -9.67
C GLU A 233 -0.82 -8.51 -8.70
N ALA A 234 -1.82 -7.63 -8.84
CA ALA A 234 -3.04 -7.69 -8.05
C ALA A 234 -3.83 -8.98 -8.33
N GLU A 235 -3.91 -9.42 -9.59
CA GLU A 235 -4.51 -10.71 -9.95
C GLU A 235 -3.82 -11.87 -9.23
N ARG A 236 -2.48 -11.89 -9.21
CA ARG A 236 -1.73 -12.90 -8.47
C ARG A 236 -2.07 -12.88 -6.98
N GLY A 237 -2.14 -11.70 -6.37
CA GLY A 237 -2.56 -11.54 -4.97
C GLY A 237 -3.98 -12.08 -4.73
N ILE A 238 -4.91 -11.83 -5.64
CA ILE A 238 -6.30 -12.30 -5.56
C ILE A 238 -6.36 -13.83 -5.67
N ARG A 239 -5.57 -14.44 -6.56
CA ARG A 239 -5.45 -15.91 -6.65
C ARG A 239 -4.80 -16.52 -5.42
N ASN A 240 -3.81 -15.86 -4.82
CA ASN A 240 -3.23 -16.32 -3.56
C ASN A 240 -4.28 -16.29 -2.44
N LEU A 241 -5.09 -15.24 -2.36
CA LEU A 241 -6.22 -15.19 -1.42
C LEU A 241 -7.22 -16.34 -1.66
N GLU A 242 -7.56 -16.64 -2.91
CA GLU A 242 -8.40 -17.79 -3.26
C GLU A 242 -7.82 -19.11 -2.73
N ALA A 243 -6.53 -19.34 -2.97
CA ALA A 243 -5.84 -20.54 -2.51
C ALA A 243 -5.84 -20.68 -0.98
N GLU A 244 -5.59 -19.58 -0.25
CA GLU A 244 -5.64 -19.59 1.21
C GLU A 244 -7.04 -19.86 1.75
N LEU A 245 -8.09 -19.33 1.11
CA LEU A 245 -9.46 -19.61 1.52
C LEU A 245 -9.86 -21.07 1.24
N ALA A 246 -9.37 -21.65 0.13
CA ALA A 246 -9.63 -23.04 -0.21
C ALA A 246 -8.93 -24.04 0.73
N SER A 247 -7.76 -23.69 1.27
CA SER A 247 -7.00 -24.53 2.21
C SER A 247 -7.43 -24.37 3.67
N SER A 248 -8.24 -23.36 3.97
CA SER A 248 -8.57 -22.95 5.34
C SER A 248 -9.75 -23.72 5.94
N GLN A 249 -9.85 -23.63 7.28
CA GLN A 249 -11.01 -24.17 8.01
C GLN A 249 -12.31 -23.52 7.53
N LYS A 250 -13.41 -24.27 7.62
CA LYS A 250 -14.76 -23.73 7.41
C LYS A 250 -14.93 -22.49 8.31
N ASP A 251 -15.55 -21.44 7.76
CA ASP A 251 -15.87 -20.16 8.41
C ASP A 251 -14.79 -19.06 8.41
N ILE A 252 -13.61 -19.27 7.80
CA ILE A 252 -12.66 -18.16 7.57
C ILE A 252 -13.10 -17.38 6.31
N ARG A 253 -13.30 -16.07 6.47
CA ARG A 253 -13.74 -15.18 5.39
C ARG A 253 -12.56 -14.49 4.69
N GLY A 254 -12.71 -14.22 3.39
CA GLY A 254 -11.79 -13.39 2.62
C GLY A 254 -12.25 -11.94 2.48
N ARG A 255 -11.30 -11.01 2.42
CA ARG A 255 -11.52 -9.61 2.06
C ARG A 255 -10.40 -9.08 1.19
N ILE A 256 -10.76 -8.12 0.34
CA ILE A 256 -9.81 -7.39 -0.49
C ILE A 256 -10.03 -5.91 -0.22
N VAL A 257 -8.99 -5.21 0.22
CA VAL A 257 -8.99 -3.77 0.47
C VAL A 257 -8.15 -3.10 -0.59
N VAL A 258 -8.77 -2.25 -1.41
CA VAL A 258 -8.11 -1.50 -2.48
C VAL A 258 -8.05 -0.02 -2.14
N SER A 259 -6.85 0.54 -2.28
CA SER A 259 -6.43 1.87 -1.86
C SER A 259 -5.57 2.57 -2.92
N GLY A 260 -5.32 3.86 -2.71
CA GLY A 260 -4.33 4.63 -3.44
C GLY A 260 -4.93 5.55 -4.49
N GLY A 261 -4.16 6.57 -4.89
CA GLY A 261 -4.59 7.53 -5.90
C GLY A 261 -4.89 6.89 -7.26
N GLY A 262 -4.13 5.87 -7.64
CA GLY A 262 -4.35 5.06 -8.82
C GLY A 262 -5.61 4.18 -8.73
N ALA A 263 -5.97 3.70 -7.54
CA ALA A 263 -7.21 2.95 -7.35
C ALA A 263 -8.48 3.81 -7.43
N LYS A 264 -8.36 5.15 -7.34
CA LYS A 264 -9.50 6.05 -7.62
C LYS A 264 -9.92 5.99 -9.09
N ASN A 265 -9.07 5.47 -9.97
CA ASN A 265 -9.41 5.24 -11.37
C ASN A 265 -10.50 4.16 -11.47
N GLN A 266 -11.66 4.53 -12.02
CA GLN A 266 -12.80 3.63 -12.17
C GLN A 266 -12.50 2.38 -13.00
N ARG A 267 -11.58 2.46 -13.97
CA ARG A 267 -11.17 1.31 -14.78
C ARG A 267 -10.34 0.31 -13.97
N VAL A 268 -9.48 0.79 -13.06
CA VAL A 268 -8.74 -0.07 -12.13
C VAL A 268 -9.73 -0.77 -11.20
N LYS A 269 -10.68 -0.03 -10.60
CA LYS A 269 -11.74 -0.59 -9.75
C LYS A 269 -12.54 -1.68 -10.47
N TYR A 270 -13.02 -1.37 -11.67
CA TYR A 270 -13.80 -2.31 -12.48
C TYR A 270 -13.01 -3.57 -12.84
N TYR A 271 -11.77 -3.41 -13.30
CA TYR A 271 -10.91 -4.54 -13.66
C TYR A 271 -10.75 -5.52 -12.49
N LEU A 272 -10.42 -4.98 -11.31
CA LEU A 272 -10.27 -5.79 -10.10
C LEU A 272 -11.59 -6.46 -9.72
N PHE A 273 -12.71 -5.73 -9.78
CA PHE A 273 -14.03 -6.29 -9.49
C PHE A 273 -14.37 -7.47 -10.41
N LYS A 274 -14.23 -7.32 -11.74
CA LYS A 274 -14.49 -8.41 -12.70
C LYS A 274 -13.56 -9.60 -12.50
N PHE A 275 -12.30 -9.34 -12.17
CA PHE A 275 -11.37 -10.42 -11.89
C PHE A 275 -11.76 -11.20 -10.62
N VAL A 276 -12.14 -10.50 -9.55
CA VAL A 276 -12.67 -11.13 -8.33
C VAL A 276 -13.93 -11.94 -8.63
N GLU A 277 -14.90 -11.38 -9.36
CA GLU A 277 -16.10 -12.12 -9.77
C GLU A 277 -15.74 -13.41 -10.52
N THR A 278 -14.77 -13.34 -11.44
CA THR A 278 -14.36 -14.49 -12.26
C THR A 278 -13.67 -15.56 -11.43
N VAL A 279 -12.77 -15.17 -10.54
CA VAL A 279 -12.02 -16.09 -9.67
C VAL A 279 -12.93 -16.77 -8.67
N PHE A 280 -13.86 -16.02 -8.06
CA PHE A 280 -14.71 -16.53 -6.99
C PHE A 280 -16.12 -16.94 -7.44
N GLN A 281 -16.38 -17.08 -8.75
CA GLN A 281 -17.71 -17.37 -9.31
C GLN A 281 -18.36 -18.65 -8.77
N ASN A 282 -17.56 -19.64 -8.37
CA ASN A 282 -18.02 -20.94 -7.85
C ASN A 282 -17.88 -21.06 -6.33
N THR A 283 -17.52 -19.98 -5.64
CA THR A 283 -17.23 -19.99 -4.21
C THR A 283 -18.47 -19.61 -3.41
N VAL A 284 -18.80 -20.41 -2.39
CA VAL A 284 -19.99 -20.20 -1.54
C VAL A 284 -19.94 -18.87 -0.78
N SER A 285 -18.74 -18.36 -0.49
CA SER A 285 -18.51 -17.08 0.19
C SER A 285 -17.40 -16.30 -0.51
N PRO A 286 -17.71 -15.53 -1.57
CA PRO A 286 -16.72 -14.69 -2.25
C PRO A 286 -16.19 -13.60 -1.30
N PRO A 287 -14.96 -13.11 -1.50
CA PRO A 287 -14.38 -12.12 -0.63
C PRO A 287 -15.15 -10.80 -0.72
N ILE A 288 -15.24 -10.09 0.40
CA ILE A 288 -15.80 -8.73 0.38
C ILE A 288 -14.73 -7.80 -0.19
N VAL A 289 -15.05 -7.13 -1.29
CA VAL A 289 -14.18 -6.13 -1.90
C VAL A 289 -14.53 -4.75 -1.32
N TYR A 290 -13.61 -4.21 -0.54
CA TYR A 290 -13.65 -2.84 -0.09
C TYR A 290 -12.87 -1.95 -1.06
N LEU A 291 -13.59 -1.11 -1.80
CA LEU A 291 -13.02 -0.02 -2.58
C LEU A 291 -13.23 1.26 -1.78
N ASP A 292 -12.21 2.09 -1.65
CA ASP A 292 -12.39 3.41 -1.03
C ASP A 292 -13.34 4.26 -1.89
N GLN A 293 -14.60 4.31 -1.47
CA GLN A 293 -15.71 4.96 -2.18
C GLN A 293 -16.00 6.36 -1.61
N ASN A 294 -15.81 6.56 -0.31
CA ASN A 294 -16.09 7.81 0.40
C ASN A 294 -14.93 8.11 1.36
N PRO A 295 -13.87 8.76 0.89
CA PRO A 295 -12.83 9.24 1.80
C PRO A 295 -13.45 10.32 2.71
N GLU A 296 -13.31 10.21 4.04
CA GLU A 296 -13.85 11.17 5.03
C GLU A 296 -13.34 12.59 4.77
N THR A 297 -12.21 12.70 4.07
CA THR A 297 -11.67 13.96 3.55
C THR A 297 -11.18 13.78 2.10
N PRO A 298 -11.18 14.82 1.25
CA PRO A 298 -10.69 14.73 -0.13
C PRO A 298 -9.27 14.16 -0.30
N ASN A 299 -8.47 14.20 0.77
CA ASN A 299 -7.07 13.78 0.83
C ASN A 299 -6.85 12.43 1.52
N GLU A 300 -7.91 11.68 1.82
CA GLU A 300 -7.83 10.40 2.55
C GLU A 300 -7.36 9.23 1.65
N SER A 301 -6.30 9.43 0.87
CA SER A 301 -5.47 8.27 0.51
C SER A 301 -5.03 7.70 1.86
N PHE A 302 -5.47 6.49 2.21
CA PHE A 302 -5.29 5.86 3.53
C PHE A 302 -4.00 6.36 4.16
N ASN A 303 -4.09 7.00 5.33
CA ASN A 303 -3.03 7.86 5.84
C ASN A 303 -1.76 7.02 6.12
N THR A 304 -0.98 6.69 5.09
CA THR A 304 0.14 5.75 5.10
C THR A 304 1.21 6.26 6.05
N ALA A 305 1.36 7.58 6.16
CA ALA A 305 2.20 8.21 7.16
C ALA A 305 1.73 7.91 8.60
N LYS A 306 0.42 8.06 8.89
CA LYS A 306 -0.15 7.66 10.20
C LYS A 306 -0.01 6.15 10.43
N GLY A 307 -0.22 5.35 9.40
CA GLY A 307 -0.02 3.90 9.41
C GLY A 307 1.42 3.50 9.77
N ALA A 308 2.41 4.11 9.12
CA ALA A 308 3.82 3.92 9.40
C ALA A 308 4.16 4.36 10.83
N GLY A 309 3.67 5.51 11.28
CA GLY A 309 3.84 5.95 12.67
C GLY A 309 3.24 4.98 13.69
N LEU A 310 2.07 4.40 13.39
CA LEU A 310 1.45 3.36 14.23
C LEU A 310 2.21 2.04 14.21
N ALA A 311 2.77 1.66 13.07
CA ALA A 311 3.61 0.47 12.93
C ALA A 311 4.91 0.64 13.74
N THR A 312 5.57 1.79 13.62
CA THR A 312 6.75 2.14 14.42
C THR A 312 6.46 2.17 15.92
N ALA A 313 5.35 2.79 16.33
CA ALA A 313 4.96 2.79 17.74
C ALA A 313 4.71 1.37 18.28
N LYS A 314 4.26 0.43 17.43
CA LYS A 314 4.09 -0.98 17.78
C LYS A 314 5.35 -1.82 17.63
N ALA A 315 6.40 -1.33 16.95
CA ALA A 315 7.68 -2.03 16.82
C ALA A 315 8.35 -2.27 18.18
N HIS A 316 8.04 -1.43 19.17
CA HIS A 316 8.47 -1.58 20.56
C HIS A 316 7.53 -2.47 21.41
N GLN A 317 6.69 -3.31 20.78
CA GLN A 317 5.88 -4.28 21.52
C GLN A 317 6.78 -5.26 22.26
N THR A 318 6.69 -5.26 23.58
CA THR A 318 7.32 -6.28 24.42
C THR A 318 6.69 -7.65 24.16
N ILE A 319 7.45 -8.73 24.36
CA ILE A 319 6.93 -10.12 24.33
C ILE A 319 5.68 -10.24 25.23
N GLN A 320 5.68 -9.58 26.39
CA GLN A 320 4.54 -9.57 27.30
C GLN A 320 3.30 -8.91 26.68
N ASN A 321 3.45 -7.81 25.95
CA ASN A 321 2.34 -7.16 25.24
C ASN A 321 1.87 -7.99 24.05
N TYR A 322 2.79 -8.69 23.38
CA TYR A 322 2.47 -9.59 22.26
C TYR A 322 1.65 -10.79 22.74
N ILE A 323 2.07 -11.45 23.82
CA ILE A 323 1.32 -12.53 24.49
C ILE A 323 -0.06 -12.01 24.94
N LYS A 324 -0.14 -10.86 25.62
CA LYS A 324 -1.44 -10.26 26.05
C LYS A 324 -2.42 -9.98 24.90
N ASN A 325 -1.95 -9.94 23.66
CA ASN A 325 -2.79 -9.75 22.47
C ASN A 325 -3.19 -11.08 21.80
N GLY A 326 -2.96 -12.22 22.46
CA GLY A 326 -3.39 -13.54 22.00
C GLY A 326 -2.40 -14.26 21.09
N ALA A 327 -1.15 -13.78 20.99
CA ALA A 327 -0.11 -14.50 20.28
C ALA A 327 0.33 -15.75 21.05
N ALA A 328 0.62 -16.82 20.31
CA ALA A 328 1.20 -18.04 20.82
C ALA A 328 2.61 -18.22 20.23
N PHE A 329 3.55 -18.70 21.04
CA PHE A 329 4.87 -19.07 20.55
C PHE A 329 5.15 -20.52 20.89
N GLY A 330 5.68 -21.26 19.92
CA GLY A 330 6.26 -22.58 20.16
C GLY A 330 7.77 -22.44 20.34
N ILE A 331 8.28 -22.91 21.47
CA ILE A 331 9.73 -23.07 21.67
C ILE A 331 10.05 -24.55 21.53
N GLN A 332 10.94 -24.87 20.59
CA GLN A 332 11.51 -26.19 20.44
C GLN A 332 13.01 -26.10 20.74
N VAL A 333 13.46 -26.95 21.67
CA VAL A 333 14.84 -26.93 22.16
C VAL A 333 15.65 -27.97 21.39
N GLN A 334 16.85 -27.58 20.95
CA GLN A 334 17.81 -28.52 20.38
C GLN A 334 18.61 -29.13 21.53
N ARG A 335 18.58 -30.46 21.68
CA ARG A 335 19.42 -31.11 22.69
C ARG A 335 20.87 -31.07 22.23
N GLY A 336 21.75 -30.50 23.07
CA GLY A 336 23.17 -30.48 22.79
C GLY A 336 23.78 -31.88 22.80
N ARG A 337 24.83 -32.07 21.97
CA ARG A 337 25.60 -33.32 21.82
C ARG A 337 26.12 -33.86 23.15
N GLY A 338 25.38 -34.80 23.73
CA GLY A 338 25.88 -35.70 24.76
C GLY A 338 26.48 -36.95 24.11
N GLY A 339 27.80 -36.93 23.87
CA GLY A 339 28.62 -38.14 23.85
C GLY A 339 28.53 -39.15 22.68
N GLY A 340 27.66 -39.02 21.68
CA GLY A 340 27.73 -39.92 20.51
C GLY A 340 26.54 -40.08 19.56
N GLY A 341 25.60 -39.14 19.49
CA GLY A 341 24.45 -39.24 18.58
C GLY A 341 24.19 -37.93 17.83
N ASP A 342 23.58 -38.05 16.64
CA ASP A 342 23.20 -36.96 15.75
C ASP A 342 22.33 -35.90 16.43
N GLU A 343 22.29 -34.70 15.85
CA GLU A 343 21.51 -33.57 16.36
C GLU A 343 20.00 -33.86 16.31
N GLU A 344 19.45 -34.31 17.43
CA GLU A 344 18.01 -34.53 17.61
C GLU A 344 17.33 -33.30 18.22
N TRP A 345 16.24 -32.86 17.58
CA TRP A 345 15.31 -31.86 18.10
C TRP A 345 14.33 -32.53 19.06
N ASP A 346 13.88 -31.84 20.12
CA ASP A 346 12.83 -32.38 21.00
C ASP A 346 11.55 -32.69 20.22
N ASP A 347 10.94 -33.85 20.45
CA ASP A 347 9.68 -34.27 19.82
C ASP A 347 8.44 -33.48 20.30
N PHE A 348 8.64 -32.51 21.21
CA PHE A 348 7.59 -31.68 21.79
C PHE A 348 8.01 -30.20 21.80
N ALA A 349 7.05 -29.32 21.49
CA ALA A 349 7.22 -27.87 21.57
C ALA A 349 6.44 -27.32 22.77
N ALA A 350 7.06 -26.44 23.55
CA ALA A 350 6.36 -25.72 24.61
C ALA A 350 5.60 -24.53 24.00
N MET A 351 4.27 -24.53 24.12
CA MET A 351 3.42 -23.45 23.65
C MET A 351 3.15 -22.44 24.78
N ILE A 352 3.61 -21.21 24.62
CA ILE A 352 3.33 -20.12 25.56
C ILE A 352 2.07 -19.41 25.08
N LEU A 353 0.99 -19.48 25.87
CA LEU A 353 -0.26 -18.78 25.64
C LEU A 353 -0.46 -17.65 26.64
N ALA A 354 -1.28 -16.66 26.28
CA ALA A 354 -1.73 -15.62 27.21
C ALA A 354 -2.58 -16.25 28.33
N ASN A 355 -1.92 -16.48 29.47
CA ASN A 355 -2.39 -17.16 30.68
C ASN A 355 -3.90 -17.36 30.86
N ASN A 356 -4.27 -18.61 31.12
CA ASN A 356 -4.60 -18.97 32.49
C ASN A 356 -3.33 -19.56 33.15
N VAL A 357 -3.06 -19.10 34.37
CA VAL A 357 -1.83 -19.19 35.18
C VAL A 357 -1.23 -20.61 35.28
N SER A 358 0.08 -20.75 35.01
CA SER A 358 0.98 -21.55 35.85
C SER A 358 2.43 -21.05 35.69
N GLN A 359 3.06 -20.74 36.82
CA GLN A 359 4.46 -20.31 36.89
C GLN A 359 5.36 -21.45 36.40
N ALA A 360 6.16 -21.19 35.37
CA ALA A 360 7.34 -22.00 35.09
C ALA A 360 8.57 -21.23 35.57
N ASN A 361 9.25 -21.76 36.58
CA ASN A 361 10.58 -21.31 36.99
C ASN A 361 11.52 -21.51 35.81
N VAL A 362 11.97 -20.42 35.19
CA VAL A 362 13.04 -20.48 34.18
C VAL A 362 14.37 -20.43 34.92
N GLN A 363 15.03 -21.58 35.06
CA GLN A 363 16.46 -21.63 35.35
C GLN A 363 17.22 -21.21 34.07
N GLU A 364 18.14 -20.26 34.21
CA GLU A 364 19.05 -19.86 33.13
C GLU A 364 19.95 -21.03 32.73
N HIS A 365 19.62 -21.68 31.62
CA HIS A 365 20.59 -22.47 30.86
C HIS A 365 20.73 -21.88 29.46
N ARG A 366 21.97 -21.50 29.10
CA ARG A 366 22.33 -21.08 27.75
C ARG A 366 22.21 -22.28 26.81
N GLN A 367 21.06 -22.42 26.15
CA GLN A 367 20.85 -23.39 25.06
C GLN A 367 20.34 -22.66 23.81
N LEU A 368 20.66 -23.21 22.64
CA LEU A 368 20.18 -22.74 21.35
C LEU A 368 18.70 -23.12 21.21
N CYS A 369 17.82 -22.13 21.10
CA CYS A 369 16.38 -22.32 20.91
C CYS A 369 15.95 -21.85 19.52
N ARG A 370 15.03 -22.58 18.88
CA ARG A 370 14.32 -22.13 17.68
C ARG A 370 12.94 -21.64 18.11
N VAL A 371 12.60 -20.40 17.75
CA VAL A 371 11.27 -19.82 18.02
C VAL A 371 10.42 -19.99 16.77
N LEU A 372 9.31 -20.71 16.89
CA LEU A 372 8.29 -20.84 15.84
C LEU A 372 7.15 -19.87 16.14
N PHE A 373 6.86 -18.99 15.19
CA PHE A 373 5.74 -18.05 15.24
C PHE A 373 4.51 -18.74 14.64
N TYR A 374 3.40 -18.78 15.38
CA TYR A 374 2.12 -19.39 14.96
C TYR A 374 1.00 -18.36 14.88
#